data_AF-Q64042-F1
#
_entry.id   AF-Q64042-F1
#
_cell.length_a   1.000
_cell.length_b   1.000
_cell.length_c   1.000
_cell.angle_alpha   90.00
_cell.angle_beta   90.00
_cell.angle_gamma   90.00
#
_symmetry.space_group_name_H-M   'P 1'
#
loop_
_entity.id
_entity.type
_entity.pdbx_description
1 polymer ?
#
loop_
_entity_poly.entity_id
_entity_poly.type
_entity_poly.pdbx_seq_one_letter_code
_entity_poly.pdbx_strand_id
1 'polypeptide(L)'
;NVRARSDLISERGFFDKAMSTGGGGHLDLLKQAGAFLTYCSLCPPDDLAERGLLDIETCFYAKDALRLWQIMNRYVVGMFNLHYKTEKAVQDDYELQSWCREITDIGLQGAQDRGFPTSLQSRAQACYFITMCIFTCTAQHSSVHLGQLDWFCWVPNAPCTMRLPPPTTKEATMEKLMATLPNPNQSTLQINVVWLLGRRQAVMVPLGQHSEEHFPNPEAKAVLKKFREELA
;
A
#
# COMPACT_ATOMS: atom_id res chain seq x y z
N ASN A 1 -6.15 10.65 4.55
CA ASN A 1 -5.94 11.30 3.23
C ASN A 1 -6.20 12.79 3.22
N VAL A 2 -7.41 13.28 3.59
CA VAL A 2 -7.71 14.74 3.57
C VAL A 2 -6.70 15.56 4.41
N ARG A 3 -6.46 15.18 5.67
CA ARG A 3 -5.44 15.83 6.53
C ARG A 3 -4.05 15.85 5.90
N ALA A 4 -3.63 14.76 5.24
CA ALA A 4 -2.33 14.72 4.57
C ALA A 4 -2.24 15.76 3.45
N ARG A 5 -3.31 15.96 2.67
CA ARG A 5 -3.35 17.01 1.64
C ARG A 5 -3.41 18.43 2.18
N SER A 6 -3.77 18.61 3.45
CA SER A 6 -3.83 19.94 4.09
C SER A 6 -2.54 20.29 4.84
N ASP A 7 -1.88 19.29 5.44
CA ASP A 7 -0.78 19.54 6.39
C ASP A 7 0.55 18.84 6.02
N LEU A 8 0.51 17.75 5.24
CA LEU A 8 1.68 16.93 4.95
C LEU A 8 2.30 17.26 3.59
N ILE A 9 1.53 17.11 2.51
CA ILE A 9 1.95 17.29 1.11
C ILE A 9 1.34 18.55 0.47
N SER A 10 0.78 19.45 1.29
CA SER A 10 0.32 20.76 0.86
C SER A 10 1.47 21.72 0.62
N GLU A 11 1.18 22.82 -0.07
CA GLU A 11 2.05 24.01 -0.06
C GLU A 11 2.32 24.43 1.40
N ARG A 12 3.59 24.60 1.76
CA ARG A 12 4.06 24.91 3.14
C ARG A 12 3.75 23.81 4.16
N GLY A 13 3.34 22.62 3.71
CA GLY A 13 3.21 21.42 4.52
C GLY A 13 4.56 20.88 5.00
N PHE A 14 4.54 19.71 5.63
CA PHE A 14 5.77 19.05 6.09
C PHE A 14 6.78 18.79 4.95
N PHE A 15 6.32 18.31 3.79
CA PHE A 15 7.21 18.01 2.68
C PHE A 15 8.01 19.25 2.25
N ASP A 16 7.35 20.39 2.09
CA ASP A 16 8.00 21.67 1.75
C ASP A 16 8.99 22.17 2.83
N LYS A 17 8.76 21.80 4.10
CA LYS A 17 9.59 22.24 5.23
C LYS A 17 10.83 21.37 5.46
N ALA A 18 10.78 20.09 5.12
CA ALA A 18 11.80 19.12 5.54
C ALA A 18 12.28 18.16 4.45
N MET A 19 11.43 17.77 3.51
CA MET A 19 11.76 16.74 2.51
C MET A 19 12.47 17.38 1.32
N SER A 20 13.52 16.73 0.78
CA SER A 20 14.22 17.22 -0.41
C SER A 20 13.36 17.31 -1.67
N THR A 21 12.28 16.53 -1.74
CA THR A 21 11.29 16.58 -2.81
C THR A 21 10.18 17.62 -2.55
N GLY A 22 10.20 18.31 -1.41
CA GLY A 22 9.32 19.42 -1.11
C GLY A 22 9.40 20.56 -2.14
N GLY A 23 8.40 21.43 -2.17
CA GLY A 23 8.35 22.59 -3.07
C GLY A 23 7.89 22.28 -4.50
N GLY A 24 7.24 21.13 -4.71
CA GLY A 24 6.63 20.73 -5.99
C GLY A 24 7.17 19.43 -6.58
N GLY A 25 8.44 19.09 -6.37
CA GLY A 25 9.06 17.89 -6.93
C GLY A 25 8.38 16.58 -6.52
N HIS A 26 7.82 16.52 -5.31
CA HIS A 26 7.03 15.39 -4.82
C HIS A 26 5.72 15.21 -5.60
N LEU A 27 5.09 16.29 -6.09
CA LEU A 27 3.91 16.22 -6.94
C LEU A 27 4.27 15.73 -8.34
N ASP A 28 5.39 16.19 -8.89
CA ASP A 28 5.89 15.70 -10.18
C ASP A 28 6.23 14.21 -10.12
N LEU A 29 6.89 13.77 -9.04
CA LEU A 29 7.18 12.36 -8.80
C LEU A 29 5.89 11.55 -8.68
N LEU A 30 4.90 12.00 -7.91
CA LEU A 30 3.61 11.32 -7.78
C LEU A 30 2.86 11.23 -9.12
N LYS A 31 2.90 12.29 -9.93
CA LYS A 31 2.28 12.31 -11.26
C LYS A 31 2.94 11.30 -12.20
N GLN A 32 4.27 11.23 -12.21
CA GLN A 32 5.02 10.26 -13.02
C GLN A 32 4.82 8.82 -12.51
N ALA A 33 4.80 8.63 -11.19
CA ALA A 33 4.61 7.33 -10.55
C ALA A 33 3.27 6.68 -10.91
N GLY A 34 2.25 7.46 -11.28
CA GLY A 34 0.97 6.93 -11.77
C GLY A 34 1.11 5.98 -12.96
N ALA A 35 2.09 6.22 -13.85
CA ALA A 35 2.37 5.34 -14.99
C ALA A 35 2.91 3.96 -14.57
N PHE A 36 3.51 3.85 -13.39
CA PHE A 36 4.08 2.61 -12.85
C PHE A 36 3.11 1.84 -11.95
N LEU A 37 1.92 2.39 -11.69
CA LEU A 37 0.88 1.70 -10.94
C LEU A 37 0.21 0.68 -11.87
N THR A 38 0.71 -0.56 -11.86
CA THR A 38 0.15 -1.67 -12.64
C THR A 38 -0.71 -2.58 -11.77
N TYR A 39 -1.63 -3.31 -12.39
CA TYR A 39 -2.45 -4.29 -11.65
C TYR A 39 -1.59 -5.37 -11.00
N CYS A 40 -0.59 -5.90 -11.71
CA CYS A 40 0.35 -6.90 -11.19
C CYS A 40 1.12 -6.38 -9.96
N SER A 41 1.55 -5.10 -9.95
CA SER A 41 2.30 -4.52 -8.83
C SER A 41 1.51 -4.48 -7.51
N LEU A 42 0.18 -4.60 -7.57
CA LEU A 42 -0.71 -4.63 -6.40
C LEU A 42 -1.10 -6.05 -5.97
N CYS A 43 -0.62 -7.06 -6.70
CA CYS A 43 -0.90 -8.47 -6.47
C CYS A 43 0.42 -9.18 -6.13
N PRO A 44 0.72 -9.48 -4.85
CA PRO A 44 1.99 -10.08 -4.44
C PRO A 44 2.43 -11.31 -5.23
N PRO A 45 1.55 -12.27 -5.62
CA PRO A 45 1.98 -13.38 -6.47
C PRO A 45 2.60 -12.92 -7.79
N ASP A 46 2.04 -11.88 -8.40
CA ASP A 46 2.49 -11.34 -9.69
C ASP A 46 3.70 -10.42 -9.49
N ASP A 47 3.62 -9.45 -8.57
CA ASP A 47 4.72 -8.53 -8.25
C ASP A 47 6.01 -9.28 -7.87
N LEU A 48 5.91 -10.27 -6.98
CA LEU A 48 7.08 -11.03 -6.54
C LEU A 48 7.63 -11.92 -7.64
N ALA A 49 6.79 -12.43 -8.54
CA ALA A 49 7.23 -13.17 -9.71
C ALA A 49 7.99 -12.26 -10.68
N GLU A 50 7.41 -11.10 -11.03
CA GLU A 50 8.01 -10.12 -11.95
C GLU A 50 9.35 -9.60 -11.43
N ARG A 51 9.49 -9.42 -10.11
CA ARG A 51 10.73 -8.97 -9.46
C ARG A 51 11.71 -10.10 -9.14
N GLY A 52 11.37 -11.36 -9.40
CA GLY A 52 12.24 -12.51 -9.15
C GLY A 52 12.51 -12.79 -7.67
N LEU A 53 11.53 -12.54 -6.81
CA LEU A 53 11.66 -12.66 -5.35
C LEU A 53 11.01 -13.89 -4.74
N LEU A 54 10.28 -14.69 -5.51
CA LEU A 54 9.52 -15.85 -5.00
C LEU A 54 10.40 -16.87 -4.26
N ASP A 55 11.62 -17.11 -4.76
CA ASP A 55 12.52 -18.15 -4.25
C ASP A 55 13.61 -17.61 -3.30
N ILE A 56 13.55 -16.33 -2.92
CA ILE A 56 14.55 -15.73 -2.03
C ILE A 56 14.20 -16.01 -0.58
N GLU A 57 14.87 -16.99 0.02
CA GLU A 57 14.60 -17.42 1.40
C GLU A 57 14.78 -16.33 2.46
N THR A 58 15.65 -15.35 2.21
CA THR A 58 15.90 -14.23 3.13
C THR A 58 14.90 -13.08 2.96
N CYS A 59 14.02 -13.13 1.95
CA CYS A 59 12.99 -12.13 1.72
C CYS A 59 11.74 -12.46 2.54
N PHE A 60 11.76 -12.12 3.83
CA PHE A 60 10.60 -12.36 4.72
C PHE A 60 9.34 -11.61 4.26
N TYR A 61 9.50 -10.42 3.67
CA TYR A 61 8.39 -9.70 3.04
C TYR A 61 7.67 -10.57 1.98
N ALA A 62 8.41 -11.24 1.09
CA ALA A 62 7.82 -12.06 0.05
C ALA A 62 7.02 -13.23 0.65
N LYS A 63 7.60 -13.92 1.65
CA LYS A 63 6.96 -15.05 2.34
C LYS A 63 5.65 -14.63 3.01
N ASP A 64 5.68 -13.54 3.77
CA ASP A 64 4.53 -13.08 4.53
C ASP A 64 3.46 -12.46 3.62
N ALA A 65 3.86 -11.71 2.60
CA ALA A 65 2.94 -11.14 1.61
C ALA A 65 2.18 -12.23 0.84
N LEU A 66 2.87 -13.30 0.40
CA LEU A 66 2.23 -14.44 -0.26
C LEU A 66 1.27 -15.18 0.68
N ARG A 67 1.68 -15.44 1.93
CA ARG A 67 0.83 -16.13 2.89
C ARG A 67 -0.43 -15.32 3.19
N LEU A 68 -0.29 -14.02 3.46
CA LEU A 68 -1.43 -13.13 3.72
C LEU A 68 -2.34 -13.01 2.50
N TRP A 69 -1.77 -12.87 1.30
CA TRP A 69 -2.55 -12.87 0.06
C TRP A 69 -3.39 -14.13 -0.09
N GLN A 70 -2.82 -15.31 0.13
CA GLN A 70 -3.53 -16.58 0.03
C GLN A 70 -4.68 -16.69 1.04
N ILE A 71 -4.46 -16.25 2.29
CA ILE A 71 -5.50 -16.24 3.33
C ILE A 71 -6.64 -15.29 2.94
N MET A 72 -6.31 -14.06 2.52
CA MET A 72 -7.31 -13.08 2.06
C MET A 72 -8.06 -13.57 0.83
N ASN A 73 -7.37 -14.20 -0.14
CA ASN A 73 -8.00 -14.73 -1.33
C ASN A 73 -9.00 -15.85 -0.99
N ARG A 74 -8.65 -16.78 -0.09
CA ARG A 74 -9.58 -17.81 0.38
C ARG A 74 -10.81 -17.21 1.07
N TYR A 75 -10.63 -16.16 1.88
CA TYR A 75 -11.74 -15.42 2.49
C TYR A 75 -12.65 -14.81 1.42
N VAL A 76 -12.09 -14.10 0.45
CA VAL A 76 -12.85 -13.48 -0.65
C VAL A 76 -13.59 -14.53 -1.46
N VAL A 77 -12.91 -15.61 -1.87
CA VAL A 77 -13.52 -16.72 -2.61
C VAL A 77 -14.67 -17.35 -1.81
N GLY A 78 -14.48 -17.55 -0.51
CA GLY A 78 -15.50 -18.07 0.39
C GLY A 78 -16.75 -17.18 0.41
N MET A 79 -16.57 -15.87 0.63
CA MET A 79 -17.66 -14.89 0.65
C MET A 79 -18.33 -14.76 -0.71
N PHE A 80 -17.55 -14.59 -1.78
CA PHE A 80 -18.05 -14.35 -3.13
C PHE A 80 -18.88 -15.53 -3.64
N ASN A 81 -18.45 -16.77 -3.36
CA ASN A 81 -19.19 -17.97 -3.76
C ASN A 81 -20.50 -18.17 -3.00
N LEU A 82 -20.74 -17.49 -1.87
CA LEU A 82 -22.07 -17.51 -1.23
C LEU A 82 -23.11 -16.80 -2.12
N HIS A 83 -22.69 -15.77 -2.86
CA HIS A 83 -23.58 -14.89 -3.63
C HIS A 83 -23.55 -15.17 -5.14
N TYR A 84 -22.39 -15.47 -5.72
CA TYR A 84 -22.25 -15.73 -7.16
C TYR A 84 -22.00 -17.21 -7.44
N LYS A 85 -22.99 -17.88 -8.03
CA LYS A 85 -22.93 -19.33 -8.31
C LYS A 85 -22.43 -19.66 -9.72
N THR A 86 -22.50 -18.70 -10.64
CA THR A 86 -22.15 -18.88 -12.04
C THR A 86 -21.36 -17.68 -12.55
N GLU A 87 -20.60 -17.86 -13.62
CA GLU A 87 -19.91 -16.75 -14.29
C GLU A 87 -20.91 -15.73 -14.83
N LYS A 88 -22.05 -16.20 -15.33
CA LYS A 88 -23.14 -15.35 -15.82
C LYS A 88 -23.68 -14.41 -14.74
N ALA A 89 -23.81 -14.87 -13.50
CA ALA A 89 -24.22 -13.99 -12.39
C ALA A 89 -23.25 -12.83 -12.15
N VAL A 90 -21.94 -13.02 -12.41
CA VAL A 90 -20.93 -11.95 -12.33
C VAL A 90 -21.06 -11.00 -13.52
N GLN A 91 -21.22 -11.56 -14.72
CA GLN A 91 -21.33 -10.80 -15.97
C GLN A 91 -22.58 -9.92 -16.01
N ASP A 92 -23.71 -10.45 -15.53
CA ASP A 92 -25.02 -9.78 -15.53
C ASP A 92 -25.15 -8.73 -14.40
N ASP A 93 -24.22 -8.68 -13.44
CA ASP A 93 -24.24 -7.73 -12.32
C ASP A 93 -23.73 -6.34 -12.75
N TYR A 94 -24.66 -5.48 -13.15
CA TYR A 94 -24.33 -4.13 -13.63
C TYR A 94 -23.67 -3.24 -12.55
N GLU A 95 -23.92 -3.48 -11.26
CA GLU A 95 -23.34 -2.70 -10.17
C GLU A 95 -21.87 -3.07 -10.00
N LEU A 96 -21.57 -4.38 -9.98
CA LEU A 96 -20.19 -4.89 -9.94
C LEU A 96 -19.39 -4.45 -11.16
N GLN A 97 -19.99 -4.51 -12.36
CA GLN A 97 -19.32 -4.03 -13.58
C GLN A 97 -19.07 -2.52 -13.54
N SER A 98 -20.02 -1.74 -13.02
CA SER A 98 -19.86 -0.28 -12.91
C SER A 98 -18.84 0.09 -11.86
N TRP A 99 -18.77 -0.64 -10.75
CA TRP A 99 -17.73 -0.46 -9.73
C TRP A 99 -16.32 -0.69 -10.27
N CYS A 100 -16.14 -1.76 -11.05
CA CYS A 100 -14.88 -2.06 -11.72
C CYS A 100 -14.45 -0.92 -12.68
N ARG A 101 -15.39 -0.43 -13.51
CA ARG A 101 -15.15 0.73 -14.39
C ARG A 101 -14.87 2.02 -13.63
N GLU A 102 -15.60 2.29 -12.56
CA GLU A 102 -15.39 3.49 -11.75
C GLU A 102 -13.96 3.53 -11.19
N ILE A 103 -13.42 2.37 -10.77
CA ILE A 103 -12.03 2.28 -10.33
C ILE A 103 -11.06 2.47 -11.51
N THR A 104 -11.21 1.67 -12.57
CA THR A 104 -10.22 1.60 -13.65
C THR A 104 -10.25 2.82 -14.57
N ASP A 105 -11.44 3.22 -15.02
CA ASP A 105 -11.61 4.26 -16.03
C ASP A 105 -11.58 5.65 -15.40
N ILE A 106 -12.25 5.82 -14.25
CA ILE A 106 -12.42 7.14 -13.61
C ILE A 106 -11.36 7.38 -12.53
N GLY A 107 -11.35 6.57 -11.47
CA GLY A 107 -10.49 6.76 -10.31
C GLY A 107 -9.00 6.67 -10.64
N LEU A 108 -8.62 5.70 -11.46
CA LEU A 108 -7.25 5.48 -11.92
C LEU A 108 -6.96 6.09 -13.29
N GLN A 109 -7.88 6.88 -13.85
CA GLN A 109 -7.74 7.63 -15.09
C GLN A 109 -7.37 6.75 -16.30
N GLY A 110 -8.16 5.71 -16.56
CA GLY A 110 -7.98 4.82 -17.71
C GLY A 110 -6.81 3.86 -17.56
N ALA A 111 -6.83 3.02 -16.52
CA ALA A 111 -5.72 2.13 -16.16
C ALA A 111 -5.71 0.77 -16.88
N GLN A 112 -6.54 0.58 -17.91
CA GLN A 112 -6.63 -0.68 -18.65
C GLN A 112 -5.33 -1.07 -19.36
N ASP A 113 -4.56 -0.09 -19.84
CA ASP A 113 -3.25 -0.30 -20.45
C ASP A 113 -2.18 -0.76 -19.45
N ARG A 114 -2.39 -0.45 -18.17
CA ARG A 114 -1.60 -0.90 -17.01
C ARG A 114 -2.12 -2.20 -16.39
N GLY A 115 -3.01 -2.89 -17.09
CA GLY A 115 -3.49 -4.23 -16.74
C GLY A 115 -4.71 -4.27 -15.82
N PHE A 116 -5.29 -3.14 -15.44
CA PHE A 116 -6.51 -3.15 -14.62
C PHE A 116 -7.72 -3.59 -15.46
N PRO A 117 -8.62 -4.44 -14.92
CA PRO A 117 -9.80 -4.87 -15.66
C PRO A 117 -10.80 -3.72 -15.82
N THR A 118 -11.44 -3.63 -16.98
CA THR A 118 -12.61 -2.75 -17.22
C THR A 118 -13.94 -3.48 -17.05
N SER A 119 -13.88 -4.80 -16.86
CA SER A 119 -15.02 -5.66 -16.55
C SER A 119 -14.55 -6.94 -15.86
N LEU A 120 -15.44 -7.55 -15.08
CA LEU A 120 -15.21 -8.79 -14.37
C LEU A 120 -16.08 -9.88 -15.01
N GLN A 121 -15.45 -10.79 -15.74
CA GLN A 121 -16.12 -11.79 -16.59
C GLN A 121 -16.23 -13.15 -15.92
N SER A 122 -15.50 -13.36 -14.82
CA SER A 122 -15.54 -14.59 -14.05
C SER A 122 -15.47 -14.37 -12.55
N ARG A 123 -15.92 -15.36 -11.77
CA ARG A 123 -15.82 -15.40 -10.31
C ARG A 123 -14.36 -15.37 -9.87
N ALA A 124 -13.48 -16.11 -10.56
CA ALA A 124 -12.06 -16.11 -10.25
C ALA A 124 -11.44 -14.71 -10.44
N GLN A 125 -11.74 -14.05 -11.56
CA GLN A 125 -11.27 -12.69 -11.84
C GLN A 125 -11.82 -11.68 -10.81
N ALA A 126 -13.11 -11.76 -10.48
CA ALA A 126 -13.72 -10.89 -9.48
C ALA A 126 -13.10 -11.10 -8.09
N CYS A 127 -12.87 -12.35 -7.69
CA CYS A 127 -12.20 -12.66 -6.43
C CYS A 127 -10.76 -12.11 -6.41
N TYR A 128 -10.02 -12.25 -7.52
CA TYR A 128 -8.66 -11.73 -7.62
C TYR A 128 -8.62 -10.20 -7.49
N PHE A 129 -9.54 -9.50 -8.18
CA PHE A 129 -9.68 -8.05 -8.09
C PHE A 129 -10.07 -7.56 -6.69
N ILE A 130 -11.05 -8.21 -6.04
CA ILE A 130 -11.45 -7.87 -4.67
C ILE A 130 -10.33 -8.18 -3.67
N THR A 131 -9.58 -9.26 -3.88
CA THR A 131 -8.39 -9.58 -3.04
C THR A 131 -7.34 -8.48 -3.17
N MET A 132 -7.06 -8.00 -4.39
CA MET A 132 -6.17 -6.86 -4.62
C MET A 132 -6.62 -5.62 -3.83
N CYS A 133 -7.92 -5.28 -3.87
CA CYS A 133 -8.44 -4.14 -3.12
C CYS A 133 -8.25 -4.29 -1.60
N ILE A 134 -8.62 -5.45 -1.04
CA ILE A 134 -8.48 -5.71 0.41
C ILE A 134 -7.01 -5.70 0.82
N PHE A 135 -6.14 -6.36 0.05
CA PHE A 135 -4.70 -6.41 0.33
C PHE A 135 -4.08 -5.01 0.28
N THR A 136 -4.43 -4.20 -0.73
CA THR A 136 -3.95 -2.82 -0.88
C THR A 136 -4.31 -1.96 0.34
N CYS A 137 -5.54 -2.08 0.83
CA CYS A 137 -6.03 -1.32 2.00
C CYS A 137 -5.48 -1.81 3.34
N THR A 138 -4.84 -2.99 3.38
CA THR A 138 -4.42 -3.62 4.64
C THR A 138 -2.92 -3.93 4.64
N ALA A 139 -2.53 -5.06 4.08
CA ALA A 139 -1.16 -5.57 4.11
C ALA A 139 -0.19 -4.68 3.31
N GLN A 140 -0.60 -4.18 2.13
CA GLN A 140 0.25 -3.28 1.35
C GLN A 140 0.59 -2.02 2.15
N HIS A 141 -0.43 -1.32 2.66
CA HIS A 141 -0.23 -0.15 3.52
C HIS A 141 0.62 -0.48 4.76
N SER A 142 0.28 -1.57 5.47
CA SER A 142 0.97 -1.94 6.71
C SER A 142 2.45 -2.25 6.48
N SER A 143 2.78 -2.96 5.39
CA SER A 143 4.16 -3.36 5.07
C SER A 143 5.10 -2.18 4.81
N VAL A 144 4.58 -1.06 4.28
CA VAL A 144 5.34 0.16 4.03
C VAL A 144 5.19 1.20 5.16
N HIS A 145 4.29 0.97 6.10
CA HIS A 145 3.97 1.90 7.18
C HIS A 145 4.62 1.52 8.51
N LEU A 146 4.50 0.27 8.93
CA LEU A 146 4.88 -0.15 10.30
C LEU A 146 6.39 -0.01 10.55
N GLY A 147 7.23 -0.22 9.52
CA GLY A 147 8.68 -0.09 9.64
C GLY A 147 9.19 1.36 9.75
N GLN A 148 8.34 2.38 9.56
CA GLN A 148 8.79 3.77 9.63
C GLN A 148 9.46 4.10 10.97
N LEU A 149 8.88 3.63 12.08
CA LEU A 149 9.39 3.92 13.41
C LEU A 149 10.78 3.29 13.63
N ASP A 150 10.98 2.07 13.16
CA ASP A 150 12.22 1.32 13.36
C ASP A 150 13.36 1.85 12.48
N TRP A 151 13.06 2.16 11.21
CA TRP A 151 14.09 2.48 10.23
C TRP A 151 14.31 3.98 10.02
N PHE A 152 13.28 4.82 10.20
CA PHE A 152 13.36 6.24 9.84
C PHE A 152 13.58 7.18 11.04
N CYS A 153 13.55 6.68 12.28
CA CYS A 153 13.89 7.48 13.47
C CYS A 153 15.39 7.73 13.62
N TRP A 154 16.23 6.82 13.12
CA TRP A 154 17.67 7.09 13.01
C TRP A 154 17.95 7.87 11.72
N VAL A 155 17.97 9.20 11.82
CA VAL A 155 18.06 10.10 10.65
C VAL A 155 19.20 9.77 9.68
N PRO A 156 20.42 9.39 10.12
CA PRO A 156 21.47 8.98 9.18
C PRO A 156 21.12 7.74 8.32
N ASN A 157 20.22 6.86 8.77
CA ASN A 157 19.76 5.71 7.98
C ASN A 157 18.74 6.09 6.91
N ALA A 158 17.94 7.14 7.13
CA ALA A 158 16.92 7.60 6.20
C ALA A 158 16.79 9.12 6.22
N PRO A 159 17.79 9.88 5.73
CA PRO A 159 17.77 11.33 5.80
C PRO A 159 16.65 11.90 4.91
N CYS A 160 15.78 12.75 5.48
CA CYS A 160 14.70 13.42 4.75
C CYS A 160 15.19 14.37 3.65
N THR A 161 16.43 14.86 3.76
CA THR A 161 17.06 15.77 2.82
C THR A 161 18.58 15.66 2.86
N MET A 162 19.24 16.17 1.82
CA MET A 162 20.69 16.30 1.73
C MET A 162 21.01 17.76 1.42
N ARG A 163 21.86 18.41 2.22
CA ARG A 163 22.16 19.85 2.13
C ARG A 163 23.28 20.20 1.15
N LEU A 164 24.02 19.19 0.69
CA LEU A 164 25.07 19.32 -0.34
C LEU A 164 24.75 18.37 -1.51
N PRO A 165 25.22 18.67 -2.73
CA PRO A 165 25.03 17.79 -3.87
C PRO A 165 25.75 16.44 -3.68
N PRO A 166 25.33 15.38 -4.39
CA PRO A 166 26.06 14.11 -4.42
C PRO A 166 27.53 14.33 -4.79
N PRO A 167 28.49 13.67 -4.11
CA PRO A 167 29.91 13.86 -4.36
C PRO A 167 30.30 13.36 -5.75
N THR A 168 31.17 14.12 -6.44
CA THR A 168 31.73 13.76 -7.74
C THR A 168 33.18 13.23 -7.66
N THR A 169 33.75 13.22 -6.45
CA THR A 169 35.09 12.69 -6.16
C THR A 169 35.05 11.78 -4.93
N LYS A 170 36.12 11.01 -4.69
CA LYS A 170 36.23 10.07 -3.57
C LYS A 170 36.79 10.70 -2.28
N GLU A 171 36.79 12.03 -2.16
CA GLU A 171 37.40 12.78 -1.06
C GLU A 171 36.37 13.22 0.00
N ALA A 172 35.64 12.25 0.55
CA ALA A 172 34.71 12.48 1.65
C ALA A 172 35.45 12.65 2.98
N THR A 173 35.03 13.63 3.79
CA THR A 173 35.51 13.83 5.15
C THR A 173 34.33 13.79 6.11
N MET A 174 34.59 13.58 7.41
CA MET A 174 33.55 13.65 8.44
C MET A 174 32.82 15.00 8.43
N GLU A 175 33.56 16.09 8.21
CA GLU A 175 32.99 17.43 8.09
C GLU A 175 32.02 17.54 6.91
N LYS A 176 32.42 17.07 5.71
CA LYS A 176 31.54 17.06 4.53
C LYS A 176 30.32 16.18 4.74
N LEU A 177 30.46 15.02 5.39
CA LEU A 177 29.35 14.14 5.73
C LEU A 177 28.33 14.86 6.62
N MET A 178 28.80 15.46 7.73
CA MET A 178 27.94 16.20 8.65
C MET A 178 27.33 17.45 8.00
N ALA A 179 28.03 18.10 7.07
CA ALA A 179 27.50 19.20 6.28
C ALA A 179 26.44 18.76 5.26
N THR A 180 26.52 17.52 4.76
CA THR A 180 25.55 16.94 3.81
C THR A 180 24.28 16.47 4.51
N LEU A 181 24.40 15.81 5.67
CA LEU A 181 23.25 15.30 6.42
C LEU A 181 22.30 16.42 6.90
N PRO A 182 21.03 16.12 7.18
CA PRO A 182 20.09 17.09 7.76
C PRO A 182 20.65 17.78 9.01
N ASN A 183 20.36 19.06 9.17
CA ASN A 183 20.71 19.79 10.39
C ASN A 183 19.81 19.35 11.57
N PRO A 184 20.08 19.80 12.82
CA PRO A 184 19.26 19.40 13.97
C PRO A 184 17.77 19.72 13.83
N ASN A 185 17.40 20.88 13.29
CA ASN A 185 15.99 21.26 13.11
C ASN A 185 15.27 20.33 12.11
N GLN A 186 15.90 20.03 10.97
CA GLN A 186 15.36 19.11 9.96
C GLN A 186 15.26 17.69 10.51
N SER A 187 16.28 17.25 11.24
CA SER A 187 16.33 15.93 11.90
C SER A 187 15.21 15.77 12.92
N THR A 188 15.02 16.75 13.80
CA THR A 188 13.94 16.75 14.79
C THR A 188 12.57 16.75 14.14
N LEU A 189 12.38 17.54 13.08
CA LEU A 189 11.11 17.58 12.36
C LEU A 189 10.79 16.24 11.68
N GLN A 190 11.79 15.58 11.08
CA GLN A 190 11.65 14.21 10.55
C GLN A 190 11.21 13.24 11.65
N ILE A 191 11.93 13.18 12.78
CA ILE A 191 11.64 12.25 13.87
C ILE A 191 10.21 12.47 14.40
N ASN A 192 9.78 13.73 14.57
CA ASN A 192 8.44 14.05 15.04
C ASN A 192 7.35 13.51 14.11
N VAL A 193 7.53 13.65 12.78
CA VAL A 193 6.54 13.16 11.80
C VAL A 193 6.58 11.64 11.68
N VAL A 194 7.76 11.02 11.65
CA VAL A 194 7.91 9.56 11.66
C VAL A 194 7.23 8.97 12.90
N TRP A 195 7.42 9.57 14.07
CA TRP A 195 6.76 9.12 15.30
C TRP A 195 5.25 9.30 15.23
N LEU A 196 4.76 10.46 14.76
CA LEU A 196 3.33 10.72 14.65
C LEU A 196 2.61 9.69 13.76
N LEU A 197 3.23 9.34 12.64
CA LEU A 197 2.69 8.40 11.66
C LEU A 197 2.86 6.96 12.13
N GLY A 198 4.07 6.56 12.54
CA GLY A 198 4.43 5.18 12.82
C GLY A 198 4.12 4.68 14.23
N ARG A 199 3.77 5.55 15.19
CA ARG A 199 3.39 5.11 16.54
C ARG A 199 2.15 4.21 16.50
N ARG A 200 2.03 3.36 17.52
CA ARG A 200 0.84 2.56 17.76
C ARG A 200 -0.41 3.44 17.79
N GLN A 201 -1.38 3.13 16.95
CA GLN A 201 -2.67 3.81 16.93
C GLN A 201 -3.58 3.21 18.01
N ALA A 202 -4.10 4.05 18.91
CA ALA A 202 -4.90 3.60 20.06
C ALA A 202 -6.22 2.92 19.67
N VAL A 203 -6.80 3.33 18.55
CA VAL A 203 -8.07 2.83 18.00
C VAL A 203 -7.86 1.88 16.81
N MET A 204 -6.67 1.26 16.72
CA MET A 204 -6.36 0.33 15.63
C MET A 204 -7.28 -0.90 15.69
N VAL A 205 -7.83 -1.28 14.54
CA VAL A 205 -8.58 -2.53 14.36
C VAL A 205 -7.68 -3.50 13.59
N PRO A 206 -7.28 -4.64 14.20
CA PRO A 206 -6.47 -5.63 13.51
C PRO A 206 -7.21 -6.21 12.29
N LEU A 207 -6.44 -6.74 11.32
CA LEU A 207 -6.99 -7.36 10.11
C LEU A 207 -8.05 -8.42 10.46
N GLY A 208 -9.22 -8.31 9.84
CA GLY A 208 -10.35 -9.22 10.05
C GLY A 208 -11.11 -9.03 11.37
N GLN A 209 -10.68 -8.12 12.26
CA GLN A 209 -11.28 -7.93 13.59
C GLN A 209 -12.27 -6.76 13.67
N HIS A 210 -12.87 -6.35 12.54
CA HIS A 210 -13.95 -5.36 12.53
C HIS A 210 -15.13 -5.82 13.40
N SER A 211 -15.75 -4.86 14.09
CA SER A 211 -16.89 -5.10 14.98
C SER A 211 -18.23 -5.02 14.25
N GLU A 212 -18.27 -4.31 13.13
CA GLU A 212 -19.46 -4.12 12.32
C GLU A 212 -19.87 -5.43 11.66
N GLU A 213 -21.14 -5.79 11.84
CA GLU A 213 -21.73 -6.99 11.24
C GLU A 213 -22.62 -6.59 10.05
N HIS A 214 -22.06 -6.67 8.84
CA HIS A 214 -22.81 -6.44 7.60
C HIS A 214 -23.49 -7.70 7.06
N PHE A 215 -22.99 -8.90 7.42
CA PHE A 215 -23.52 -10.18 6.98
C PHE A 215 -24.04 -11.00 8.17
N PRO A 216 -25.36 -10.98 8.44
CA PRO A 216 -25.91 -11.68 9.59
C PRO A 216 -26.05 -13.19 9.39
N ASN A 217 -25.95 -13.68 8.14
CA ASN A 217 -26.18 -15.08 7.81
C ASN A 217 -25.07 -16.01 8.37
N PRO A 218 -25.42 -17.24 8.83
CA PRO A 218 -24.47 -18.17 9.44
C PRO A 218 -23.31 -18.57 8.53
N GLU A 219 -23.54 -18.71 7.23
CA GLU A 219 -22.54 -19.14 6.26
C GLU A 219 -21.43 -18.10 6.12
N ALA A 220 -21.77 -16.82 5.97
CA ALA A 220 -20.80 -15.72 5.92
C ALA A 220 -20.05 -15.58 7.25
N LYS A 221 -20.73 -15.75 8.39
CA LYS A 221 -20.07 -15.78 9.71
C LYS A 221 -19.06 -16.92 9.82
N ALA A 222 -19.35 -18.09 9.26
CA ALA A 222 -18.41 -19.21 9.23
C ALA A 222 -17.18 -18.91 8.36
N VAL A 223 -17.37 -18.25 7.21
CA VAL A 223 -16.24 -17.80 6.35
C VAL A 223 -15.36 -16.77 7.08
N LEU A 224 -15.96 -15.76 7.72
CA LEU A 224 -15.22 -14.77 8.51
C LEU A 224 -14.50 -15.41 9.71
N LYS A 225 -15.13 -16.37 10.39
CA LYS A 225 -14.51 -17.11 11.49
C LYS A 225 -13.27 -17.85 11.00
N LYS A 226 -13.38 -18.58 9.88
CA LYS A 226 -12.25 -19.30 9.28
C LYS A 226 -11.13 -18.34 8.87
N PHE A 227 -11.46 -17.18 8.30
CA PHE A 227 -10.46 -16.16 7.99
C PHE A 227 -9.70 -15.69 9.24
N ARG A 228 -10.40 -15.45 10.35
CA ARG A 228 -9.78 -15.09 11.64
C ARG A 228 -8.92 -16.22 12.21
N GLU A 229 -9.36 -17.48 12.05
CA GLU A 229 -8.60 -18.66 12.47
C GLU A 229 -7.31 -18.85 11.66
N GLU A 230 -7.33 -18.60 10.34
CA GLU A 230 -6.13 -18.71 9.49
C GLU A 230 -5.12 -17.56 9.71
N LEU A 231 -5.60 -16.42 10.21
CA LEU A 231 -4.76 -15.26 10.57
C LEU A 231 -4.08 -15.41 11.95
N ALA A 232 -4.67 -16.20 12.86
CA ALA A 232 -4.18 -16.41 14.23
C ALA A 232 -3.02 -17.42 14.28
#